data_AF-A0A3M0ZMP0-F1
#
_entry.id   AF-A0A3M0ZMP0-F1
#
_cell.length_a   1.000
_cell.length_b   1.000
_cell.length_c   1.000
_cell.angle_alpha   90.00
_cell.angle_beta   90.00
_cell.angle_gamma   90.00
#
_symmetry.space_group_name_H-M   'P 1'
#
loop_
_entity.id
_entity.type
_entity.pdbx_description
1 polymer ?
#
loop_
_entity_poly.entity_id
_entity_poly.type
_entity_poly.pdbx_seq_one_letter_code
_entity_poly.pdbx_strand_id
1 'polypeptide(L)'
;MSAGRSIKATVAAVVLLGAVAAGAGAANDQNGAGIHHFGSGEEAVEVSLHGKLISIYADHVPADVILDYLRQLGGPTYSSIEPLTRPVTLTLHRVTMERMLEVMLWGYNYALEYRDGRIAHVRVLRMVPGRSYRVRSPVETRSEWLAIESQQEAAD
;
A
#
# COMPACT_ATOMS: atom_id res chain seq x y z
N MET A 1 -21.94 10.26 -50.75
CA MET A 1 -20.55 10.36 -50.26
C MET A 1 -20.59 10.61 -48.77
N SER A 2 -19.78 9.85 -48.03
CA SER A 2 -19.98 9.49 -46.61
C SER A 2 -19.82 10.65 -45.62
N ALA A 3 -20.74 10.73 -44.65
CA ALA A 3 -20.65 11.60 -43.48
C ALA A 3 -19.87 10.88 -42.36
N GLY A 4 -18.74 11.45 -41.93
CA GLY A 4 -17.93 10.94 -40.83
C GLY A 4 -18.53 11.31 -39.47
N ARG A 5 -19.01 10.31 -38.73
CA ARG A 5 -19.36 10.37 -37.30
C ARG A 5 -18.35 9.50 -36.54
N SER A 6 -17.70 10.02 -35.51
CA SER A 6 -17.17 9.20 -34.40
C SER A 6 -16.95 10.07 -33.17
N ILE A 7 -17.96 10.17 -32.30
CA ILE A 7 -18.13 9.47 -31.00
C ILE A 7 -17.45 10.22 -29.85
N LYS A 8 -18.28 11.01 -29.15
CA LYS A 8 -18.07 11.46 -27.77
C LYS A 8 -18.25 10.25 -26.86
N ALA A 9 -17.29 9.98 -25.97
CA ALA A 9 -17.47 9.03 -24.88
C ALA A 9 -17.68 9.80 -23.58
N THR A 10 -18.91 9.78 -23.08
CA THR A 10 -19.29 10.27 -21.75
C THR A 10 -20.03 9.12 -21.06
N VAL A 11 -19.46 8.69 -19.92
CA VAL A 11 -20.06 8.11 -18.70
C VAL A 11 -21.01 6.92 -18.83
N ALA A 12 -20.73 5.89 -18.04
CA ALA A 12 -21.78 5.16 -17.32
C ALA A 12 -21.26 4.77 -15.92
N ALA A 13 -21.86 5.38 -14.90
CA ALA A 13 -21.87 4.87 -13.55
C ALA A 13 -22.70 3.57 -13.55
N VAL A 14 -22.21 2.54 -12.86
CA VAL A 14 -23.02 1.37 -12.50
C VAL A 14 -23.19 1.39 -10.99
N VAL A 15 -24.39 1.76 -10.57
CA VAL A 15 -24.93 1.45 -9.25
C VAL A 15 -25.37 0.00 -9.29
N LEU A 16 -24.76 -0.86 -8.49
CA LEU A 16 -25.24 -2.21 -8.21
C LEU A 16 -25.59 -2.28 -6.72
N LEU A 17 -26.88 -2.06 -6.41
CA LEU A 17 -27.47 -2.61 -5.20
C LEU A 17 -27.66 -4.12 -5.42
N GLY A 18 -26.90 -4.92 -4.68
CA GLY A 18 -27.05 -6.36 -4.64
C GLY A 18 -26.57 -6.86 -3.29
N ALA A 19 -27.51 -7.12 -2.38
CA ALA A 19 -27.25 -7.84 -1.14
C ALA A 19 -26.86 -9.29 -1.48
N VAL A 20 -25.63 -9.69 -1.17
CA VAL A 20 -25.24 -11.11 -1.11
C VAL A 20 -24.38 -11.34 0.13
N ALA A 21 -25.02 -12.07 1.06
CA ALA A 21 -24.49 -12.99 2.05
C ALA A 21 -23.11 -12.71 2.67
N ALA A 22 -23.14 -12.48 3.98
CA ALA A 22 -22.09 -12.90 4.89
C ALA A 22 -21.75 -14.39 4.61
N GLY A 23 -20.59 -14.62 4.02
CA GLY A 23 -20.03 -15.93 3.76
C GLY A 23 -18.58 -15.92 4.19
N ALA A 24 -18.34 -16.52 5.35
CA ALA A 24 -17.05 -16.63 6.00
C ALA A 24 -15.99 -17.23 5.06
N GLY A 25 -15.00 -16.42 4.70
CA GLY A 25 -13.69 -16.87 4.23
C GLY A 25 -12.69 -16.71 5.36
N ALA A 26 -12.79 -17.59 6.37
CA ALA A 26 -11.78 -17.72 7.41
C ALA A 26 -10.51 -18.33 6.78
N ALA A 27 -9.56 -17.46 6.43
CA ALA A 27 -8.20 -17.84 6.09
C ALA A 27 -7.26 -16.64 6.28
N ASN A 28 -6.97 -16.31 7.54
CA ASN A 28 -5.62 -16.22 8.13
C ASN A 28 -5.63 -15.34 9.41
N ASP A 29 -6.39 -15.73 10.45
CA ASP A 29 -6.37 -15.11 11.78
C ASP A 29 -5.11 -15.52 12.59
N GLN A 30 -3.94 -15.47 11.97
CA GLN A 30 -2.65 -15.76 12.62
C GLN A 30 -1.52 -14.77 12.28
N ASN A 31 -1.83 -13.64 11.64
CA ASN A 31 -0.98 -12.46 11.76
C ASN A 31 -1.59 -11.61 12.86
N GLY A 32 -1.02 -11.70 14.06
CA GLY A 32 -1.58 -11.13 15.27
C GLY A 32 -1.97 -9.66 15.10
N ALA A 33 -3.13 -9.30 15.65
CA ALA A 33 -3.38 -7.93 16.03
C ALA A 33 -2.16 -7.47 16.87
N GLY A 34 -1.46 -6.46 16.37
CA GLY A 34 -0.21 -6.03 16.97
C GLY A 34 0.65 -5.23 16.00
N ILE A 35 1.48 -4.36 16.57
CA ILE A 35 2.45 -3.58 15.82
C ILE A 35 3.69 -4.46 15.56
N HIS A 36 3.99 -4.69 14.29
CA HIS A 36 5.18 -5.39 13.82
C HIS A 36 6.32 -4.40 13.65
N HIS A 37 7.41 -4.64 14.38
CA HIS A 37 8.64 -3.87 14.28
C HIS A 37 9.65 -4.58 13.39
N PHE A 38 10.18 -3.87 12.39
CA PHE A 38 11.27 -4.34 11.54
C PHE A 38 12.45 -3.37 11.56
N GLY A 39 13.65 -3.92 11.41
CA GLY A 39 14.88 -3.16 11.40
C GLY A 39 15.29 -2.63 12.78
N SER A 40 16.20 -1.67 12.79
CA SER A 40 16.62 -0.94 13.99
C SER A 40 17.21 0.42 13.60
N GLY A 41 17.15 1.41 14.48
CA GLY A 41 17.72 2.74 14.21
C GLY A 41 16.95 3.51 13.13
N GLU A 42 17.67 4.08 12.17
CA GLU A 42 17.10 4.93 11.10
C GLU A 42 16.34 4.16 10.02
N GLU A 43 16.53 2.84 9.93
CA GLU A 43 15.79 1.96 8.99
C GLU A 43 14.59 1.26 9.65
N ALA A 44 14.17 1.72 10.82
CA ALA A 44 13.04 1.13 11.53
C ALA A 44 11.73 1.32 10.73
N VAL A 45 11.00 0.22 10.56
CA VAL A 45 9.66 0.21 9.97
C VAL A 45 8.68 -0.37 10.98
N GLU A 46 7.62 0.37 11.27
CA GLU A 46 6.48 -0.12 12.05
C GLU A 46 5.32 -0.43 11.13
N VAL A 47 4.69 -1.58 11.29
CA VAL A 47 3.51 -1.98 10.52
C VAL A 47 2.44 -2.50 11.45
N SER A 48 1.22 -1.99 11.34
CA SER A 48 0.04 -2.56 12.01
C SER A 48 -0.99 -3.01 10.98
N LEU A 49 -1.49 -4.23 11.13
CA LEU A 49 -2.45 -4.84 10.21
C LEU A 49 -3.86 -4.81 10.81
N HIS A 50 -4.79 -4.21 10.08
CA HIS A 50 -6.18 -3.98 10.48
C HIS A 50 -7.13 -4.71 9.50
N GLY A 51 -7.00 -6.04 9.41
CA GLY A 51 -7.71 -6.86 8.45
C GLY A 51 -7.35 -6.53 7.00
N LYS A 52 -8.16 -5.69 6.33
CA LYS A 52 -7.91 -5.22 4.95
C LYS A 52 -7.12 -3.92 4.87
N LEU A 53 -6.92 -3.26 6.01
CA LEU A 53 -6.24 -1.98 6.13
C LEU A 53 -4.86 -2.17 6.75
N ILE A 54 -3.97 -1.23 6.47
CA ILE A 54 -2.61 -1.20 6.97
C ILE A 54 -2.31 0.21 7.51
N SER A 55 -1.69 0.26 8.67
CA SER A 55 -0.97 1.44 9.14
C SER A 55 0.52 1.17 8.99
N ILE A 56 1.29 2.16 8.54
CA ILE A 56 2.75 2.03 8.42
C ILE A 56 3.45 3.32 8.81
N TYR A 57 4.52 3.18 9.57
CA TYR A 57 5.52 4.21 9.82
C TYR A 57 6.87 3.76 9.24
N ALA A 58 7.42 4.57 8.35
CA ALA A 58 8.78 4.42 7.84
C ALA A 58 9.34 5.81 7.56
N ASP A 59 10.55 6.11 8.00
CA ASP A 59 11.20 7.38 7.75
C ASP A 59 12.52 7.17 7.00
N HIS A 60 12.63 7.72 5.78
CA HIS A 60 13.81 7.57 4.92
C HIS A 60 14.25 6.12 4.65
N VAL A 61 13.30 5.18 4.56
CA VAL A 61 13.60 3.75 4.34
C VAL A 61 13.51 3.40 2.84
N PRO A 62 14.45 2.63 2.27
CA PRO A 62 14.34 2.14 0.90
C PRO A 62 13.03 1.37 0.63
N ALA A 63 12.44 1.58 -0.56
CA ALA A 63 11.14 0.99 -0.88
C ALA A 63 11.19 -0.55 -1.06
N ASP A 64 12.34 -1.11 -1.49
CA ASP A 64 12.56 -2.56 -1.51
C ASP A 64 12.52 -3.18 -0.11
N VAL A 65 13.18 -2.55 0.87
CA VAL A 65 13.18 -2.99 2.27
C VAL A 65 11.75 -3.05 2.82
N ILE A 66 10.94 -2.01 2.58
CA ILE A 66 9.53 -1.99 3.01
C ILE A 66 8.73 -3.11 2.33
N LEU A 67 8.87 -3.29 1.01
CA LEU A 67 8.18 -4.34 0.27
C LEU A 67 8.57 -5.75 0.75
N ASP A 68 9.83 -5.96 1.11
CA ASP A 68 10.31 -7.23 1.68
C ASP A 68 9.75 -7.50 3.09
N TYR A 69 9.62 -6.47 3.94
CA TYR A 69 8.95 -6.60 5.24
C TYR A 69 7.45 -6.89 5.08
N LEU A 70 6.77 -6.21 4.16
CA LEU A 70 5.36 -6.49 3.84
C LEU A 70 5.18 -7.92 3.35
N ARG A 71 6.08 -8.43 2.51
CA ARG A 71 6.05 -9.83 2.04
C ARG A 71 6.17 -10.83 3.19
N GLN A 72 7.00 -10.55 4.20
CA GLN A 72 7.11 -11.38 5.40
C GLN A 72 5.82 -11.41 6.22
N LEU A 73 5.03 -10.34 6.19
CA LEU A 73 3.70 -10.25 6.77
C LEU A 73 2.57 -10.82 5.86
N GLY A 74 2.92 -11.55 4.79
CA GLY A 74 1.92 -12.09 3.87
C GLY A 74 1.34 -11.06 2.89
N GLY A 75 1.99 -9.90 2.75
CA GLY A 75 1.74 -8.92 1.71
C GLY A 75 2.15 -9.40 0.31
N PRO A 76 2.02 -8.53 -0.72
CA PRO A 76 2.30 -8.92 -2.09
C PRO A 76 3.78 -9.24 -2.31
N THR A 77 4.05 -10.14 -3.25
CA THR A 77 5.39 -10.28 -3.81
C THR A 77 5.69 -9.10 -4.74
N TYR A 78 6.97 -8.84 -5.04
CA TYR A 78 7.31 -7.80 -6.00
C TYR A 78 8.46 -8.20 -6.93
N SER A 79 8.51 -7.54 -8.08
CA SER A 79 9.64 -7.59 -9.01
C SER A 79 9.93 -6.18 -9.52
N SER A 80 11.20 -5.87 -9.78
CA SER A 80 11.61 -4.58 -10.32
C SER A 80 12.69 -4.74 -11.39
N ILE A 81 12.65 -3.88 -12.41
CA ILE A 81 13.70 -3.80 -13.44
C ILE A 81 14.90 -3.00 -12.93
N GLU A 82 14.67 -2.05 -12.02
CA GLU A 82 15.69 -1.19 -11.41
C GLU A 82 15.69 -1.35 -9.89
N PRO A 83 16.83 -1.19 -9.19
CA PRO A 83 16.86 -1.23 -7.73
C PRO A 83 15.93 -0.17 -7.11
N LEU A 84 15.13 -0.55 -6.11
CA LEU A 84 14.19 0.35 -5.41
C LEU A 84 14.82 0.99 -4.17
N THR A 85 16.09 1.37 -4.28
CA THR A 85 16.92 1.85 -3.17
C THR A 85 16.63 3.29 -2.77
N ARG A 86 15.75 4.00 -3.48
CA ARG A 86 15.40 5.37 -3.14
C ARG A 86 14.59 5.37 -1.85
N PRO A 87 14.97 6.17 -0.85
CA PRO A 87 14.26 6.22 0.42
C PRO A 87 12.85 6.78 0.23
N VAL A 88 11.91 6.27 1.02
CA VAL A 88 10.55 6.80 1.16
C VAL A 88 10.29 7.12 2.62
N THR A 89 9.41 8.07 2.84
CA THR A 89 8.82 8.32 4.15
C THR A 89 7.32 8.08 4.05
N LEU A 90 6.82 7.18 4.90
CA LEU A 90 5.43 6.80 5.01
C LEU A 90 4.98 7.00 6.45
N THR A 91 3.98 7.85 6.65
CA THR A 91 3.27 8.04 7.92
C THR A 91 1.79 7.89 7.60
N LEU A 92 1.31 6.65 7.64
CA LEU A 92 -0.03 6.29 7.16
C LEU A 92 -0.77 5.50 8.24
N HIS A 93 -2.07 5.78 8.35
CA HIS A 93 -2.99 5.09 9.25
C HIS A 93 -4.15 4.48 8.46
N ARG A 94 -4.41 3.19 8.68
CA ARG A 94 -5.62 2.49 8.23
C ARG A 94 -5.96 2.73 6.75
N VAL A 95 -4.95 2.68 5.90
CA VAL A 95 -5.11 2.81 4.45
C VAL A 95 -5.21 1.44 3.80
N THR A 96 -5.70 1.36 2.56
CA THR A 96 -5.59 0.12 1.79
C THR A 96 -4.14 -0.11 1.35
N MET A 97 -3.77 -1.38 1.15
CA MET A 97 -2.48 -1.75 0.55
C MET A 97 -2.23 -0.99 -0.76
N GLU A 98 -3.26 -0.84 -1.59
CA GLU A 98 -3.18 -0.10 -2.85
C GLU A 98 -2.82 1.37 -2.64
N ARG A 99 -3.45 2.04 -1.67
CA ARG A 99 -3.17 3.45 -1.38
C ARG A 99 -1.76 3.64 -0.83
N MET A 100 -1.30 2.73 0.03
CA MET A 100 0.07 2.76 0.55
C MET A 100 1.08 2.59 -0.59
N LEU A 101 0.87 1.64 -1.51
CA LEU A 101 1.72 1.45 -2.69
C LEU A 101 1.71 2.68 -3.62
N GLU A 102 0.56 3.32 -3.82
CA GLU A 102 0.45 4.55 -4.62
C GLU A 102 1.31 5.69 -4.06
N VAL A 103 1.30 5.86 -2.73
CA VAL A 103 2.12 6.87 -2.06
C VAL A 103 3.60 6.52 -2.15
N MET A 104 3.95 5.27 -1.85
CA MET A 104 5.33 4.77 -1.85
C MET A 104 5.95 4.84 -3.26
N LEU A 105 5.20 4.46 -4.28
CA LEU A 105 5.68 4.32 -5.66
C LEU A 105 5.29 5.52 -6.55
N TRP A 106 4.95 6.67 -5.96
CA TRP A 106 4.50 7.87 -6.69
C TRP A 106 5.45 8.31 -7.82
N GLY A 107 6.75 7.98 -7.76
CA GLY A 107 7.73 8.28 -8.82
C GLY A 107 7.92 7.20 -9.89
N TYR A 108 7.28 6.04 -9.76
CA TYR A 108 7.52 4.87 -10.60
C TYR A 108 6.30 4.52 -11.45
N ASN A 109 6.56 3.95 -12.62
CA ASN A 109 5.55 3.15 -13.32
C ASN A 109 5.52 1.77 -12.67
N TYR A 110 4.34 1.30 -12.27
CA TYR A 110 4.17 -0.03 -11.70
C TYR A 110 2.83 -0.62 -12.17
N ALA A 111 2.74 -1.95 -12.11
CA ALA A 111 1.52 -2.70 -12.36
C ALA A 111 1.18 -3.55 -11.13
N LEU A 112 -0.10 -3.65 -10.82
CA LEU A 112 -0.63 -4.45 -9.73
C LEU A 112 -1.35 -5.66 -10.31
N GLU A 113 -0.96 -6.85 -9.86
CA GLU A 113 -1.65 -8.09 -10.21
C GLU A 113 -2.51 -8.52 -9.02
N TYR A 114 -3.79 -8.78 -9.30
CA TYR A 114 -4.76 -9.15 -8.29
C TYR A 114 -5.09 -10.64 -8.38
N ARG A 115 -5.23 -11.28 -7.23
CA ARG A 115 -5.71 -12.66 -7.09
C ARG A 115 -6.67 -12.73 -5.91
N ASP A 116 -7.85 -13.30 -6.11
CA ASP A 116 -8.87 -13.43 -5.06
C ASP A 116 -9.21 -12.09 -4.36
N GLY A 117 -9.24 -10.99 -5.13
CA GLY A 117 -9.58 -9.66 -4.62
C GLY A 117 -8.49 -8.98 -3.78
N ARG A 118 -7.27 -9.54 -3.71
CA ARG A 118 -6.10 -8.93 -3.06
C ARG A 118 -4.95 -8.72 -4.05
N ILE A 119 -4.06 -7.79 -3.75
CA ILE A 119 -2.83 -7.58 -4.52
C ILE A 119 -1.91 -8.77 -4.24
N ALA A 120 -1.56 -9.52 -5.28
CA ALA A 120 -0.70 -10.70 -5.19
C ALA A 120 0.74 -10.41 -5.61
N HIS A 121 0.90 -9.56 -6.62
CA HIS A 121 2.21 -9.17 -7.15
C HIS A 121 2.25 -7.69 -7.54
N VAL A 122 3.37 -7.03 -7.24
CA VAL A 122 3.67 -5.66 -7.66
C VAL A 122 4.84 -5.70 -8.63
N ARG A 123 4.62 -5.33 -9.88
CA ARG A 123 5.68 -5.22 -10.88
C ARG A 123 6.07 -3.77 -11.05
N VAL A 124 7.23 -3.38 -10.53
CA VAL A 124 7.78 -2.04 -10.68
C VAL A 124 8.62 -1.99 -11.95
N LEU A 125 8.34 -1.01 -12.81
CA LEU A 125 8.95 -0.89 -14.12
C LEU A 125 10.14 0.07 -14.06
N ARG A 126 9.90 1.35 -14.36
CA ARG A 126 10.92 2.40 -14.38
C ARG A 126 10.38 3.66 -13.76
N MET A 127 11.28 4.53 -13.31
CA MET A 127 10.90 5.88 -12.91
C MET A 127 10.20 6.62 -14.05
N VAL A 128 9.18 7.42 -13.71
CA VAL A 128 8.50 8.29 -14.67
C VAL A 128 9.43 9.44 -15.03
N PRO A 129 9.85 9.59 -16.30
CA PRO A 129 10.71 10.70 -16.71
C PRO A 129 10.06 12.05 -16.38
N GLY A 130 10.83 12.98 -15.80
CA GLY A 130 10.35 14.32 -15.44
C GLY A 130 9.51 14.38 -14.16
N ARG A 131 9.15 13.24 -13.53
CA ARG A 131 8.49 13.23 -12.23
C ARG A 131 9.55 13.33 -11.12
N SER A 132 9.57 14.45 -10.41
CA SER A 132 10.49 14.63 -9.29
C SER A 132 10.15 13.64 -8.17
N TYR A 133 11.09 12.78 -7.83
CA TYR A 133 11.00 11.93 -6.64
C TYR A 133 11.35 12.79 -5.42
N ARG A 134 10.39 13.03 -4.53
CA ARG A 134 10.58 13.83 -3.32
C ARG A 134 10.31 12.97 -2.10
N VAL A 135 11.33 12.74 -1.29
CA VAL A 135 11.17 12.22 0.06
C VAL A 135 10.51 13.32 0.86
N ARG A 136 9.35 13.01 1.45
CA ARG A 136 8.62 13.97 2.29
C ARG A 136 9.14 13.84 3.71
N SER A 137 9.10 14.93 4.47
CA SER A 137 9.22 14.82 5.93
C SER A 137 8.04 14.02 6.48
N PRO A 138 8.25 13.22 7.54
CA PRO A 138 7.16 12.51 8.18
C PRO A 138 6.13 13.50 8.72
N VAL A 139 4.84 13.15 8.62
CA VAL A 139 3.75 14.04 9.07
C VAL A 139 3.70 14.12 10.61
N GLU A 140 4.17 13.07 11.27
CA GLU A 140 4.23 12.93 12.73
C GLU A 140 5.48 12.13 13.13
N THR A 141 5.82 12.14 14.41
CA THR A 141 6.93 11.36 14.95
C THR A 141 6.55 9.89 15.13
N ARG A 142 7.56 9.00 15.17
CA ARG A 142 7.36 7.56 15.46
C ARG A 142 6.57 7.33 16.74
N SER A 143 6.87 8.09 17.79
CA SER A 143 6.20 7.96 19.09
C SER A 143 4.73 8.37 19.04
N GLU A 144 4.39 9.42 18.29
CA GLU A 144 2.99 9.85 18.08
C GLU A 144 2.22 8.80 17.30
N TRP A 145 2.80 8.30 16.20
CA TRP A 145 2.19 7.23 15.41
C TRP A 145 1.94 5.97 16.25
N LEU A 146 2.93 5.54 17.05
CA LEU A 146 2.81 4.39 17.95
C LEU A 146 1.73 4.61 19.01
N ALA A 147 1.63 5.83 19.57
CA ALA A 147 0.61 6.14 20.56
C ALA A 147 -0.81 6.00 19.98
N ILE A 148 -1.02 6.43 18.74
CA ILE A 148 -2.31 6.30 18.03
C ILE A 148 -2.65 4.83 17.80
N GLU A 149 -1.70 4.05 17.27
CA GLU A 149 -1.96 2.65 16.90
C GLU A 149 -2.11 1.74 18.13
N SER A 150 -1.33 1.97 19.19
CA SER A 150 -1.40 1.16 20.43
C SER A 150 -2.63 1.42 21.28
N GLN A 151 -3.11 2.67 21.36
CA GLN A 151 -4.37 2.98 22.07
C GLN A 151 -5.57 2.31 21.41
N GLN A 152 -5.47 2.13 20.10
CA GLN A 152 -6.55 1.60 19.30
C GLN A 152 -6.60 0.08 19.32
N GLU A 153 -5.44 -0.60 19.41
CA GLU A 153 -5.36 -2.04 19.68
C GLU A 153 -6.04 -2.41 21.02
N ALA A 154 -5.99 -1.52 22.02
CA ALA A 154 -6.65 -1.75 23.31
C ALA A 154 -8.18 -1.55 23.28
N ALA A 155 -8.73 -0.97 22.21
CA ALA A 155 -10.14 -0.63 22.08
C ALA A 155 -10.95 -1.61 21.19
N ASP A 156 -10.25 -2.40 20.36
CA ASP A 156 -10.82 -3.42 19.47
C ASP A 156 -10.78 -4.82 20.12
#